data_AF-A0A1H3Y769-F1
#
_entry.id   AF-A0A1H3Y769-F1
#
_cell.length_a   1.000
_cell.length_b   1.000
_cell.length_c   1.000
_cell.angle_alpha   90.00
_cell.angle_beta   90.00
_cell.angle_gamma   90.00
#
_symmetry.space_group_name_H-M   'P 1'
#
loop_
_entity.id
_entity.type
_entity.pdbx_description
1 polymer ?
#
loop_
_entity_poly.entity_id
_entity_poly.type
_entity_poly.pdbx_seq_one_letter_code
_entity_poly.pdbx_strand_id
1 'polypeptide(L)'
;MMQIGVTAKMAKELKKEVQPADAVDGPRIYQWHMNFFTIQRRKCILLMNDETGLNLTLFGLKQEQFKNMDQVIMGSLRELLRLLKVDQVIIDDFLEAGQEIVYTKTHDRSVLGMMNEIKLGMEHSLQGLSYDEIDAIEVNEENNRFILSPLKELKPLDTLIAYYNEND
;
A
#
# COMPACT_ATOMS: atom_id res chain seq x y z
N MET A 1 -5.98 -9.46 -12.08
CA MET A 1 -6.80 -9.00 -10.95
C MET A 1 -5.91 -8.76 -9.75
N MET A 2 -6.25 -7.79 -8.91
CA MET A 2 -5.51 -7.41 -7.72
C MET A 2 -6.27 -7.87 -6.47
N GLN A 3 -5.58 -8.53 -5.55
CA GLN A 3 -6.11 -8.92 -4.25
C GLN A 3 -5.71 -7.91 -3.18
N ILE A 4 -6.67 -7.44 -2.37
CA ILE A 4 -6.40 -6.56 -1.22
C ILE A 4 -6.93 -7.19 0.06
N GLY A 5 -6.01 -7.74 0.87
CA GLY A 5 -6.26 -8.22 2.22
C GLY A 5 -6.56 -7.07 3.18
N VAL A 6 -7.75 -7.06 3.77
CA VAL A 6 -8.22 -6.01 4.67
C VAL A 6 -8.53 -6.54 6.06
N THR A 7 -8.20 -5.74 7.09
CA THR A 7 -8.66 -6.03 8.46
C THR A 7 -10.18 -5.91 8.59
N ALA A 8 -10.77 -6.56 9.58
CA ALA A 8 -12.20 -6.46 9.86
C ALA A 8 -12.67 -5.00 10.11
N LYS A 9 -11.79 -4.14 10.64
CA LYS A 9 -12.05 -2.71 10.82
C LYS A 9 -12.09 -1.98 9.48
N MET A 10 -11.17 -2.32 8.56
CA MET A 10 -11.12 -1.75 7.22
C MET A 10 -12.34 -2.18 6.38
N ALA A 11 -12.68 -3.46 6.42
CA ALA A 11 -13.86 -4.03 5.76
C ALA A 11 -15.16 -3.27 6.11
N LYS A 12 -15.37 -2.99 7.41
CA LYS A 12 -16.54 -2.24 7.90
C LYS A 12 -16.63 -0.83 7.33
N GLU A 13 -15.49 -0.16 7.14
CA GLU A 13 -15.46 1.20 6.58
C GLU A 13 -15.73 1.20 5.07
N LEU A 14 -15.14 0.24 4.34
CA LEU A 14 -15.33 0.10 2.90
C LEU A 14 -16.77 -0.24 2.52
N LYS A 15 -17.51 -0.92 3.41
CA LYS A 15 -18.86 -1.46 3.12
C LYS A 15 -18.89 -2.33 1.86
N LYS A 16 -17.75 -2.97 1.54
CA LYS A 16 -17.59 -3.92 0.44
C LYS A 16 -17.64 -5.35 0.97
N GLU A 17 -18.01 -6.26 0.09
CA GLU A 17 -17.92 -7.69 0.39
C GLU A 17 -16.44 -8.07 0.57
N VAL A 18 -16.18 -8.92 1.57
CA VAL A 18 -14.83 -9.41 1.87
C VAL A 18 -14.84 -10.92 1.80
N GLN A 19 -14.06 -11.44 0.85
CA GLN A 19 -13.95 -12.86 0.58
C GLN A 19 -12.93 -13.54 1.52
N PRO A 20 -12.91 -14.88 1.58
CA PRO A 20 -11.83 -15.64 2.23
C PRO A 20 -10.44 -15.26 1.70
N ALA A 21 -9.41 -15.52 2.52
CA ALA A 21 -8.02 -15.19 2.20
C ALA A 21 -7.48 -15.91 0.95
N ASP A 22 -8.02 -17.11 0.68
CA ASP A 22 -7.68 -18.03 -0.40
C ASP A 22 -8.64 -17.94 -1.60
N ALA A 23 -9.49 -16.90 -1.65
CA ALA A 23 -10.48 -16.76 -2.71
C ALA A 23 -9.90 -16.31 -4.06
N VAL A 24 -8.67 -15.76 -4.05
CA VAL A 24 -7.95 -15.35 -5.24
C VAL A 24 -6.68 -16.18 -5.33
N ASP A 25 -6.47 -16.83 -6.47
CA ASP A 25 -5.20 -17.45 -6.82
C ASP A 25 -4.43 -16.50 -7.76
N GLY A 26 -3.12 -16.40 -7.57
CA GLY A 26 -2.28 -15.55 -8.40
C GLY A 26 -0.94 -15.16 -7.77
N PRO A 27 -0.05 -14.55 -8.57
CA PRO A 27 1.25 -14.08 -8.12
C PRO A 27 1.18 -13.10 -6.95
N ARG A 28 2.10 -13.22 -5.98
CA ARG A 28 2.19 -12.32 -4.81
C ARG A 28 2.42 -10.85 -5.19
N ILE A 29 2.98 -10.57 -6.38
CA ILE A 29 3.14 -9.19 -6.87
C ILE A 29 1.78 -8.48 -7.04
N TYR A 30 0.68 -9.22 -7.26
CA TYR A 30 -0.67 -8.66 -7.34
C TYR A 30 -1.47 -8.78 -6.04
N GLN A 31 -0.82 -9.24 -4.96
CA GLN A 31 -1.40 -9.33 -3.63
C GLN A 31 -0.91 -8.15 -2.77
N TRP A 32 -1.86 -7.55 -2.05
CA TRP A 32 -1.63 -6.38 -1.24
C TRP A 32 -2.36 -6.49 0.10
N HIS A 33 -1.89 -5.75 1.10
CA HIS A 33 -2.60 -5.54 2.36
C HIS A 33 -2.94 -4.07 2.55
N MET A 34 -4.12 -3.80 3.10
CA MET A 34 -4.59 -2.45 3.39
C MET A 34 -5.14 -2.31 4.81
N ASN A 35 -4.59 -1.35 5.55
CA ASN A 35 -4.93 -1.12 6.95
C ASN A 35 -5.12 0.36 7.29
N PHE A 36 -6.01 0.60 8.27
CA PHE A 36 -6.08 1.91 8.93
C PHE A 36 -5.03 2.04 10.01
N PHE A 37 -4.47 3.24 10.09
CA PHE A 37 -3.71 3.70 11.24
C PHE A 37 -4.02 5.17 11.51
N THR A 38 -3.41 5.72 12.57
CA THR A 38 -3.64 7.10 12.97
C THR A 38 -2.29 7.81 13.05
N ILE A 39 -2.18 8.97 12.40
CA ILE A 39 -1.05 9.89 12.52
C ILE A 39 -1.61 11.25 12.91
N GLN A 40 -0.98 11.90 13.90
CA GLN A 40 -1.44 13.18 14.45
C GLN A 40 -2.96 13.23 14.71
N ARG A 41 -3.48 12.16 15.34
CA ARG A 41 -4.90 11.96 15.69
C ARG A 41 -5.86 11.89 14.49
N ARG A 42 -5.37 11.79 13.26
CA ARG A 42 -6.18 11.62 12.05
C ARG A 42 -5.97 10.24 11.43
N LYS A 43 -7.06 9.66 10.92
CA LYS A 43 -7.07 8.35 10.28
C LYS A 43 -6.38 8.44 8.91
N CYS A 44 -5.45 7.52 8.66
CA CYS A 44 -4.76 7.33 7.38
C CYS A 44 -4.91 5.87 6.94
N ILE A 45 -4.73 5.60 5.66
CA ILE A 45 -4.68 4.23 5.10
C ILE A 45 -3.26 3.95 4.66
N LEU A 46 -2.74 2.77 5.01
CA LEU A 46 -1.52 2.22 4.44
C LEU A 46 -1.91 1.02 3.57
N LEU A 47 -1.51 1.06 2.31
CA LEU A 47 -1.54 -0.05 1.36
C LEU A 47 -0.10 -0.55 1.17
N MET A 48 0.12 -1.86 1.13
CA MET A 48 1.45 -2.46 1.01
C MET A 48 1.41 -3.71 0.13
N ASN A 49 2.36 -3.82 -0.79
CA ASN A 49 2.53 -4.96 -1.68
C ASN A 49 3.17 -6.13 -0.92
N ASP A 50 2.64 -7.34 -1.10
CA ASP A 50 3.04 -8.50 -0.31
C ASP A 50 4.40 -9.06 -0.71
N GLU A 51 4.79 -8.89 -1.98
CA GLU A 51 6.05 -9.37 -2.52
C GLU A 51 7.20 -8.38 -2.29
N THR A 52 6.95 -7.10 -2.54
CA THR A 52 8.01 -6.08 -2.63
C THR A 52 8.04 -5.13 -1.44
N GLY A 53 6.99 -5.10 -0.62
CA GLY A 53 6.81 -4.08 0.43
C GLY A 53 6.56 -2.67 -0.10
N LEU A 54 6.42 -2.48 -1.43
CA LEU A 54 6.04 -1.21 -2.04
C LEU A 54 4.75 -0.73 -1.36
N ASN A 55 4.75 0.50 -0.86
CA ASN A 55 3.67 0.96 -0.01
C ASN A 55 3.18 2.36 -0.35
N LEU A 56 1.90 2.59 -0.09
CA LEU A 56 1.20 3.83 -0.37
C LEU A 56 0.40 4.23 0.87
N THR A 57 0.68 5.42 1.38
CA THR A 57 -0.08 6.05 2.46
C THR A 57 -1.04 7.10 1.90
N LEU A 58 -2.34 6.92 2.18
CA LEU A 58 -3.38 7.88 1.84
C LEU A 58 -3.76 8.70 3.08
N PHE A 59 -3.57 10.00 2.98
CA PHE A 59 -3.93 10.99 4.00
C PHE A 59 -5.25 11.67 3.67
N GLY A 60 -5.98 12.11 4.70
CA GLY A 60 -7.08 13.07 4.56
C GLY A 60 -8.33 12.56 3.84
N LEU A 61 -8.51 11.24 3.70
CA LEU A 61 -9.64 10.67 2.97
C LEU A 61 -10.99 11.03 3.60
N LYS A 62 -11.87 11.60 2.77
CA LYS A 62 -13.26 11.93 3.12
C LYS A 62 -14.15 10.70 2.94
N GLN A 63 -15.28 10.67 3.65
CA GLN A 63 -16.23 9.54 3.60
C GLN A 63 -16.68 9.18 2.18
N GLU A 64 -16.85 10.18 1.30
CA GLU A 64 -17.28 9.98 -0.09
C GLU A 64 -16.24 9.20 -0.91
N GLN A 65 -14.95 9.38 -0.62
CA GLN A 65 -13.87 8.69 -1.33
C GLN A 65 -13.85 7.19 -1.01
N PHE A 66 -14.38 6.76 0.14
CA PHE A 66 -14.54 5.33 0.46
C PHE A 66 -15.53 4.61 -0.46
N LYS A 67 -16.48 5.34 -1.08
CA LYS A 67 -17.41 4.75 -2.06
C LYS A 67 -16.74 4.40 -3.38
N ASN A 68 -15.66 5.11 -3.72
CA ASN A 68 -14.90 4.97 -4.96
C ASN A 68 -13.44 4.57 -4.65
N MET A 69 -13.25 3.71 -3.63
CA MET A 69 -11.93 3.39 -3.11
C MET A 69 -11.03 2.76 -4.18
N ASP A 70 -11.58 1.94 -5.08
CA ASP A 70 -10.82 1.28 -6.14
C ASP A 70 -10.16 2.34 -7.06
N GLN A 71 -10.93 3.36 -7.46
CA GLN A 71 -10.40 4.46 -8.29
C GLN A 71 -9.38 5.31 -7.54
N VAL A 72 -9.59 5.52 -6.23
CA VAL A 72 -8.64 6.26 -5.38
C VAL A 72 -7.32 5.49 -5.28
N ILE A 73 -7.38 4.18 -5.02
CA ILE A 73 -6.20 3.31 -4.93
C ILE A 73 -5.43 3.34 -6.25
N MET A 74 -6.08 3.06 -7.38
CA MET A 74 -5.39 2.97 -8.66
C MET A 74 -4.84 4.33 -9.14
N GLY A 75 -5.59 5.41 -8.91
CA GLY A 75 -5.11 6.76 -9.21
C GLY A 75 -3.88 7.13 -8.38
N SER A 76 -3.92 6.91 -7.07
CA SER A 76 -2.80 7.23 -6.18
C SER A 76 -1.60 6.31 -6.38
N LEU A 77 -1.81 5.02 -6.67
CA LEU A 77 -0.73 4.08 -6.99
C LEU A 77 0.00 4.49 -8.27
N ARG A 78 -0.73 4.91 -9.31
CA ARG A 78 -0.12 5.44 -10.53
C ARG A 78 0.78 6.65 -10.26
N GLU A 79 0.29 7.61 -9.47
CA GLU A 79 1.08 8.80 -9.16
C GLU A 79 2.29 8.47 -8.26
N LEU A 80 2.15 7.51 -7.34
CA LEU A 80 3.29 7.01 -6.55
C LEU A 80 4.37 6.39 -7.45
N LEU A 81 4.00 5.48 -8.36
CA LEU A 81 4.97 4.82 -9.23
C LEU A 81 5.69 5.83 -10.14
N ARG A 82 4.97 6.85 -10.63
CA ARG A 82 5.57 7.97 -11.38
C ARG A 82 6.53 8.80 -10.53
N LEU A 83 6.14 9.14 -9.29
CA LEU A 83 6.98 9.84 -8.33
C LEU A 83 8.30 9.08 -8.09
N LEU A 84 8.19 7.75 -7.93
CA LEU A 84 9.33 6.86 -7.74
C LEU A 84 10.15 6.61 -9.02
N LYS A 85 9.73 7.16 -10.17
CA LYS A 85 10.36 7.00 -11.49
C LYS A 85 10.44 5.54 -11.94
N VAL A 86 9.39 4.78 -11.64
CA VAL A 86 9.22 3.41 -12.11
C VAL A 86 8.88 3.41 -13.61
N ASP A 87 9.39 2.44 -14.35
CA ASP A 87 9.19 2.33 -15.79
C ASP A 87 7.71 2.14 -16.16
N GLN A 88 7.30 2.72 -17.29
CA GLN A 88 5.89 2.75 -17.71
C GLN A 88 5.30 1.35 -17.89
N VAL A 89 6.09 0.36 -18.31
CA VAL A 89 5.64 -1.02 -18.46
C VAL A 89 5.19 -1.65 -17.14
N ILE A 90 5.90 -1.37 -16.04
CA ILE A 90 5.56 -1.83 -14.70
C ILE A 90 4.31 -1.09 -14.20
N ILE A 91 4.21 0.21 -14.48
CA ILE A 91 3.01 0.99 -14.16
C ILE A 91 1.78 0.38 -14.83
N ASP A 92 1.87 0.12 -16.14
CA ASP A 92 0.76 -0.42 -16.92
C ASP A 92 0.35 -1.81 -16.42
N ASP A 93 1.31 -2.66 -16.02
CA ASP A 93 1.03 -3.98 -15.44
C ASP A 93 0.20 -3.89 -14.15
N PHE A 94 0.57 -3.01 -13.21
CA PHE A 94 -0.24 -2.81 -12.00
C PHE A 94 -1.62 -2.23 -12.30
N LEU A 95 -1.72 -1.31 -13.27
CA LEU A 95 -2.99 -0.71 -13.66
C LEU A 95 -3.93 -1.72 -14.31
N GLU A 96 -3.39 -2.62 -15.14
CA GLU A 96 -4.14 -3.72 -15.74
C GLU A 96 -4.63 -4.70 -14.65
N ALA A 97 -3.74 -5.10 -13.74
CA ALA A 97 -4.10 -5.97 -12.64
C ALA A 97 -5.20 -5.35 -11.75
N GLY A 98 -5.16 -4.03 -11.54
CA GLY A 98 -6.11 -3.29 -10.72
C GLY A 98 -7.42 -2.88 -11.41
N GLN A 99 -7.66 -3.26 -12.66
CA GLN A 99 -8.99 -3.11 -13.28
C GLN A 99 -10.07 -3.90 -12.52
N GLU A 100 -9.66 -5.00 -11.88
CA GLU A 100 -10.49 -5.82 -11.01
C GLU A 100 -9.82 -5.96 -9.65
N ILE A 101 -10.46 -5.41 -8.61
CA ILE A 101 -9.98 -5.48 -7.23
C ILE A 101 -10.91 -6.39 -6.42
N VAL A 102 -10.33 -7.42 -5.80
CA VAL A 102 -11.01 -8.32 -4.87
C VAL A 102 -10.52 -8.05 -3.45
N TYR A 103 -11.46 -7.76 -2.55
CA TYR A 103 -11.16 -7.59 -1.13
C TYR A 103 -11.27 -8.92 -0.40
N THR A 104 -10.22 -9.28 0.35
CA THR A 104 -10.16 -10.53 1.10
C THR A 104 -9.85 -10.28 2.57
N LYS A 105 -9.98 -11.32 3.41
CA LYS A 105 -9.34 -11.30 4.73
C LYS A 105 -7.82 -11.22 4.57
N THR A 106 -7.14 -10.58 5.54
CA THR A 106 -5.67 -10.58 5.62
C THR A 106 -5.12 -12.00 5.66
N HIS A 107 -4.02 -12.25 4.94
CA HIS A 107 -3.48 -13.58 4.70
C HIS A 107 -1.99 -13.71 5.02
N ASP A 108 -1.26 -12.61 5.22
CA ASP A 108 0.18 -12.64 5.48
C ASP A 108 0.57 -11.84 6.74
N ARG A 109 1.10 -12.55 7.75
CA ARG A 109 1.53 -11.92 9.01
C ARG A 109 2.85 -11.16 8.87
N SER A 110 3.70 -11.53 7.92
CA SER A 110 4.97 -10.84 7.67
C SER A 110 4.71 -9.43 7.12
N VAL A 111 3.74 -9.31 6.22
CA VAL A 111 3.28 -8.02 5.67
C VAL A 111 2.72 -7.13 6.78
N LEU A 112 1.93 -7.67 7.71
CA LEU A 112 1.48 -6.90 8.88
C LEU A 112 2.64 -6.39 9.74
N GLY A 113 3.74 -7.14 9.84
CA GLY A 113 4.98 -6.71 10.48
C GLY A 113 5.61 -5.50 9.77
N MET A 114 5.79 -5.60 8.45
CA MET A 114 6.31 -4.50 7.62
C MET A 114 5.44 -3.23 7.72
N MET A 115 4.12 -3.38 7.70
CA MET A 115 3.20 -2.25 7.87
C MET A 115 3.38 -1.54 9.22
N ASN A 116 3.69 -2.30 10.29
CA ASN A 116 3.98 -1.72 11.60
C ASN A 116 5.34 -1.01 11.62
N GLU A 117 6.35 -1.51 10.91
CA GLU A 117 7.64 -0.83 10.75
C GLU A 117 7.48 0.52 10.02
N ILE A 118 6.75 0.54 8.90
CA ILE A 118 6.43 1.80 8.19
C ILE A 118 5.67 2.76 9.10
N LYS A 119 4.65 2.28 9.81
CA LYS A 119 3.88 3.11 10.76
C LYS A 119 4.78 3.72 11.83
N LEU A 120 5.67 2.93 12.44
CA LEU A 120 6.59 3.41 13.47
C LEU A 120 7.59 4.42 12.91
N GLY A 121 8.13 4.16 11.72
CA GLY A 121 9.03 5.08 11.01
C GLY A 121 8.36 6.43 10.72
N MET A 122 7.10 6.41 10.28
CA MET A 122 6.30 7.62 10.10
C MET A 122 6.00 8.36 11.41
N GLU A 123 5.66 7.64 12.49
CA GLU A 123 5.43 8.26 13.80
C GLU A 123 6.67 8.99 14.32
N HIS A 124 7.86 8.46 14.02
CA HIS A 124 9.12 9.08 14.38
C HIS A 124 9.50 10.27 13.49
N SER A 125 9.44 10.11 12.15
CA SER A 125 9.83 11.17 11.20
C SER A 125 8.90 12.39 11.26
N LEU A 126 7.61 12.18 11.54
CA LEU A 126 6.60 13.24 11.63
C LEU A 126 6.45 13.81 13.04
N GLN A 127 7.37 13.47 13.96
CA GLN A 127 7.34 13.95 15.33
C GLN A 127 7.49 15.48 15.37
N GLY A 128 6.56 16.15 16.07
CA GLY A 128 6.56 17.60 16.22
C GLY A 128 5.83 18.36 15.11
N LEU A 129 5.49 17.71 14.00
CA LEU A 129 4.64 18.29 12.95
C LEU A 129 3.15 18.18 13.32
N SER A 130 2.38 19.21 13.02
CA SER A 130 0.93 19.11 12.94
C SER A 130 0.50 18.36 11.68
N TYR A 131 -0.74 17.90 11.65
CA TYR A 131 -1.25 17.15 10.50
C TYR A 131 -1.22 17.95 9.18
N ASP A 132 -1.46 19.26 9.27
CA ASP A 132 -1.56 20.13 8.10
C ASP A 132 -0.16 20.52 7.55
N GLU A 133 0.91 20.20 8.29
CA GLU A 133 2.32 20.36 7.87
C GLU A 133 2.88 19.10 7.19
N ILE A 134 2.15 17.97 7.19
CA ILE A 134 2.63 16.72 6.60
C ILE A 134 2.60 16.83 5.07
N ASP A 135 3.76 16.71 4.43
CA ASP A 135 3.85 16.52 2.99
C ASP A 135 3.65 15.04 2.64
N ALA A 136 2.46 14.72 2.12
CA ALA A 136 2.11 13.36 1.72
C ALA A 136 2.97 12.82 0.57
N ILE A 137 3.52 13.68 -0.29
CA ILE A 137 4.39 13.27 -1.40
C ILE A 137 5.74 12.84 -0.83
N GLU A 138 6.34 13.67 0.02
CA GLU A 138 7.62 13.39 0.68
C GLU A 138 7.55 12.08 1.49
N VAL A 139 6.52 11.93 2.34
CA VAL A 139 6.35 10.71 3.14
C VAL A 139 6.26 9.45 2.27
N ASN A 140 5.50 9.51 1.17
CA ASN A 140 5.35 8.35 0.29
C ASN A 140 6.63 8.03 -0.48
N GLU A 141 7.41 9.04 -0.88
CA GLU A 141 8.72 8.81 -1.47
C GLU A 141 9.68 8.16 -0.45
N GLU A 142 9.78 8.71 0.75
CA GLU A 142 10.67 8.23 1.81
C GLU A 142 10.34 6.80 2.24
N ASN A 143 9.06 6.49 2.46
CA ASN A 143 8.61 5.16 2.89
C ASN A 143 9.01 4.05 1.91
N ASN A 144 9.21 4.36 0.63
CA ASN A 144 9.64 3.39 -0.38
C ASN A 144 11.16 3.37 -0.61
N ARG A 145 11.89 4.27 0.06
CA ARG A 145 13.36 4.34 0.08
C ARG A 145 13.95 3.93 1.44
N PHE A 146 13.09 3.62 2.41
CA PHE A 146 13.45 3.12 3.73
C PHE A 146 13.68 1.60 3.72
N ILE A 147 14.63 1.11 4.53
CA ILE A 147 14.96 -0.32 4.64
C ILE A 147 13.93 -1.02 5.53
N LEU A 148 13.36 -2.13 5.06
CA LEU A 148 12.45 -2.95 5.86
C LEU A 148 13.14 -4.23 6.33
N SER A 149 13.04 -4.51 7.63
CA SER A 149 13.69 -5.67 8.25
C SER A 149 13.24 -7.00 7.62
N PRO A 150 11.94 -7.22 7.33
CA PRO A 150 11.46 -8.47 6.71
C PRO A 150 11.89 -8.65 5.26
N LEU A 151 12.32 -7.60 4.55
CA LEU A 151 12.84 -7.67 3.18
C LEU A 151 14.34 -7.97 3.13
N LYS A 152 14.89 -8.66 4.14
CA LYS A 152 16.35 -8.90 4.26
C LYS A 152 17.15 -7.59 4.17
N GLU A 153 16.62 -6.53 4.77
CA GLU A 153 17.20 -5.19 4.78
C GLU A 153 17.25 -4.49 3.41
N LEU A 154 16.34 -4.86 2.49
CA LEU A 154 16.15 -4.15 1.21
C LEU A 154 15.10 -3.04 1.33
N LYS A 155 15.18 -2.09 0.39
CA LYS A 155 14.18 -1.04 0.21
C LYS A 155 13.03 -1.56 -0.65
N PRO A 156 11.79 -1.12 -0.40
CA PRO A 156 10.65 -1.48 -1.23
C PRO A 156 10.84 -1.24 -2.73
N LEU A 157 11.32 -0.06 -3.11
CA LEU A 157 11.54 0.29 -4.52
C LEU A 157 12.60 -0.62 -5.18
N ASP A 158 13.70 -0.90 -4.47
CA ASP A 158 14.76 -1.75 -5.00
C ASP A 158 14.26 -3.20 -5.18
N THR A 159 13.41 -3.67 -4.26
CA THR A 159 12.79 -5.00 -4.34
C THR A 159 11.83 -5.10 -5.52
N LEU A 160 11.06 -4.04 -5.80
CA LEU A 160 10.21 -3.96 -6.98
C LEU A 160 11.01 -4.04 -8.28
N ILE A 161 12.06 -3.22 -8.39
CA ILE A 161 12.91 -3.19 -9.60
C ILE A 161 13.59 -4.55 -9.81
N ALA A 162 14.11 -5.17 -8.74
CA ALA A 162 14.69 -6.50 -8.81
C ALA A 162 13.69 -7.56 -9.28
N TYR A 163 12.45 -7.53 -8.78
CA TYR A 163 11.40 -8.46 -9.20
C TYR A 163 11.17 -8.42 -10.72
N TYR A 164 11.03 -7.23 -11.32
CA TYR A 164 10.79 -7.15 -12.77
C TYR A 164 12.05 -7.47 -13.60
N ASN A 165 13.25 -7.09 -13.13
CA ASN A 165 14.49 -7.43 -13.84
C ASN A 165 14.80 -8.94 -13.84
N GLU A 166 14.37 -9.69 -12.83
CA GLU A 166 14.58 -11.15 -12.75
C GLU A 166 13.53 -11.96 -13.53
N ASN A 167 12.41 -11.34 -13.91
CA ASN A 167 11.28 -11.99 -14.58
C ASN A 167 11.02 -11.50 -16.02
N ASP A 168 11.89 -10.63 -16.56
CA ASP A 168 11.98 -10.25 -17.98
C ASP A 168 12.78 -11.29 -18.80
#